data_AF-A0A2W4NBL3-F1
#
_entry.id   AF-A0A2W4NBL3-F1
#
_cell.length_a   1.000
_cell.length_b   1.000
_cell.length_c   1.000
_cell.angle_alpha   90.00
_cell.angle_beta   90.00
_cell.angle_gamma   90.00
#
_symmetry.space_group_name_H-M   'P 1'
#
loop_
_entity.id
_entity.type
_entity.pdbx_description
1 polymer ?
#
loop_
_entity_poly.entity_id
_entity_poly.type
_entity_poly.pdbx_seq_one_letter_code
_entity_poly.pdbx_strand_id
1 'polypeptide(L)'
;MNPLLQRLGFGPNDRVAIVHADDIGAYQASLPAIADLFEAGLVSSCATMVPCPWFPAVVAFARANPSADIGVHTTITSEYELYRWGPVGPRDPASGLLDADGYFHRSVAGVMPPAPEAVGPGRARRRRGAVR
;
A
#
# COMPACT_ATOMS: atom_id res chain seq x y z
N MET A 1 -6.27 19.83 24.24
CA MET A 1 -7.26 18.99 23.53
C MET A 1 -6.93 19.00 22.05
N ASN A 2 -6.87 17.85 21.38
CA ASN A 2 -6.69 17.81 19.92
C ASN A 2 -7.99 18.32 19.25
N PRO A 3 -7.95 19.39 18.43
CA PRO A 3 -9.15 19.97 17.81
C PRO A 3 -9.93 19.01 16.91
N LEU A 4 -9.25 18.05 16.27
CA LEU A 4 -9.90 17.01 15.46
C LEU A 4 -10.73 16.08 16.35
N LEU A 5 -10.17 15.61 17.47
CA LEU A 5 -10.85 14.70 18.38
C LEU A 5 -12.10 15.35 18.99
N GLN A 6 -12.03 16.63 19.33
CA GLN A 6 -13.21 17.38 19.82
C GLN A 6 -14.31 17.48 18.75
N ARG A 7 -13.95 17.73 17.49
CA ARG A 7 -14.91 17.77 16.38
C ARG A 7 -15.54 16.41 16.09
N LEU A 8 -14.85 15.32 16.41
CA LEU A 8 -15.36 13.95 16.33
C LEU A 8 -16.18 13.55 17.58
N GLY A 9 -16.35 14.44 18.56
CA GLY A 9 -17.18 14.22 19.75
C GLY A 9 -16.45 13.63 20.96
N PHE A 10 -15.13 13.50 20.91
CA PHE A 10 -14.35 12.92 22.01
C PHE A 10 -13.95 13.96 23.06
N GLY A 11 -13.92 13.52 24.33
CA GLY A 11 -13.52 14.28 25.49
C GLY A 11 -12.00 14.39 25.67
N PRO A 12 -11.53 15.22 26.62
CA PRO A 12 -10.10 15.47 26.85
C PRO A 12 -9.32 14.26 27.36
N ASN A 13 -10.01 13.27 27.94
CA ASN A 13 -9.41 12.08 28.53
C ASN A 13 -9.70 10.80 27.72
N ASP A 14 -10.45 10.90 26.62
CA ASP A 14 -10.76 9.75 25.78
C ASP A 14 -9.51 9.25 25.06
N ARG A 15 -9.40 7.93 24.93
CA ARG A 15 -8.37 7.27 24.14
C ARG A 15 -9.05 6.55 23.00
N VAL A 16 -8.69 6.94 21.78
CA VAL A 16 -9.28 6.42 20.55
C VAL A 16 -8.19 5.80 19.70
N ALA A 17 -8.54 4.71 19.02
CA ALA A 17 -7.67 4.03 18.08
C ALA A 17 -8.49 3.56 16.88
N ILE A 18 -7.88 3.59 15.70
CA ILE A 18 -8.37 2.89 14.53
C ILE A 18 -7.47 1.67 14.37
N VAL A 19 -8.07 0.48 14.47
CA VAL A 19 -7.37 -0.78 14.21
C VAL A 19 -7.71 -1.19 12.79
N HIS A 20 -6.70 -1.19 11.92
CA HIS A 20 -6.86 -1.34 10.49
C HIS A 20 -6.21 -2.63 9.99
N ALA A 21 -6.91 -3.36 9.12
CA ALA A 21 -6.36 -4.52 8.42
C ALA A 21 -6.10 -4.19 6.94
N ASP A 22 -4.85 -4.35 6.50
CA ASP A 22 -4.42 -4.13 5.12
C ASP A 22 -4.51 -5.42 4.27
N ASP A 23 -4.28 -5.27 2.96
CA ASP A 23 -4.10 -6.34 1.98
C ASP A 23 -5.31 -7.26 1.74
N ILE A 24 -6.52 -6.80 2.07
CA ILE A 24 -7.72 -7.61 1.88
C ILE A 24 -7.98 -7.83 0.39
N GLY A 25 -8.15 -9.09 -0.01
CA GLY A 25 -8.32 -9.48 -1.41
C GLY A 25 -7.01 -9.73 -2.14
N ALA A 26 -5.85 -9.55 -1.50
CA ALA A 26 -4.58 -10.07 -2.01
C ALA A 26 -4.63 -11.60 -2.12
N TYR A 27 -5.16 -12.28 -1.09
CA TYR A 27 -5.20 -13.75 -1.01
C TYR A 27 -6.60 -14.23 -0.66
N GLN A 28 -6.91 -15.48 -1.03
CA GLN A 28 -8.18 -16.11 -0.64
C GLN A 28 -8.37 -16.10 0.88
N ALA A 29 -7.30 -16.39 1.61
CA ALA A 29 -7.32 -16.53 3.06
C ALA A 29 -7.66 -15.24 3.80
N SER A 30 -7.51 -14.06 3.18
CA SER A 30 -7.85 -12.79 3.81
C SER A 30 -9.36 -12.62 4.01
N LEU A 31 -10.19 -13.33 3.24
CA LEU A 31 -11.66 -13.19 3.26
C LEU A 31 -12.30 -13.75 4.53
N PRO A 32 -12.08 -15.02 4.92
CA PRO A 32 -12.59 -15.49 6.21
C PRO A 32 -11.93 -14.75 7.37
N ALA A 33 -10.63 -14.45 7.27
CA ALA A 33 -9.91 -13.75 8.33
C ALA A 33 -10.51 -12.37 8.63
N ILE A 34 -10.86 -11.58 7.60
CA ILE A 34 -11.43 -10.25 7.84
C ILE A 34 -12.85 -10.32 8.41
N ALA A 35 -13.65 -11.32 8.01
CA ALA A 35 -14.97 -11.55 8.57
C ALA A 35 -14.88 -11.84 10.08
N ASP A 36 -14.00 -12.78 10.46
CA ASP A 36 -13.78 -13.16 11.85
C ASP A 36 -13.28 -11.97 12.69
N LEU A 37 -12.39 -11.14 12.14
CA LEU A 37 -11.86 -9.96 12.83
C LEU A 37 -12.92 -8.88 13.07
N PHE A 38 -13.83 -8.65 12.11
CA PHE A 38 -14.95 -7.73 12.29
C PHE A 38 -15.97 -8.28 13.29
N GLU A 39 -16.31 -9.57 13.21
CA GLU A 39 -17.25 -10.22 14.12
C GLU A 39 -16.73 -10.19 15.58
N ALA A 40 -15.43 -10.42 15.77
CA ALA A 40 -14.80 -10.33 17.08
C ALA A 40 -14.59 -8.88 17.58
N GLY A 41 -14.87 -7.86 16.76
CA GLY A 41 -14.65 -6.46 17.10
C GLY A 41 -13.17 -6.08 17.27
N LEU A 42 -12.25 -6.84 16.65
CA LEU A 42 -10.81 -6.65 16.77
C LEU A 42 -10.26 -5.62 15.78
N VAL A 43 -10.98 -5.36 14.69
CA VAL A 43 -10.67 -4.31 13.72
C VAL A 43 -11.82 -3.33 13.60
N SER A 44 -11.49 -2.06 13.38
CA SER A 44 -12.46 -1.00 13.11
C SER A 44 -12.62 -0.72 11.62
N SER A 45 -11.61 -1.05 10.81
CA SER A 45 -11.65 -0.86 9.36
C SER A 45 -10.65 -1.78 8.64
N CYS A 46 -10.79 -1.89 7.33
CA CYS A 46 -9.81 -2.56 6.47
C CYS A 46 -9.67 -1.89 5.11
N ALA A 47 -8.68 -2.30 4.32
CA ALA A 47 -8.51 -1.79 2.97
C ALA A 47 -8.24 -2.91 1.96
N THR A 48 -8.84 -2.79 0.77
CA THR A 48 -8.74 -3.81 -0.27
C THR A 48 -7.82 -3.42 -1.41
N MET A 49 -7.05 -4.40 -1.90
CA MET A 49 -6.17 -4.24 -3.06
C MET A 49 -6.94 -4.57 -4.35
N VAL A 50 -7.49 -3.54 -5.01
CA VAL A 50 -8.31 -3.68 -6.22
C VAL A 50 -7.64 -4.49 -7.35
N PRO A 51 -6.32 -4.35 -7.62
CA PRO A 51 -5.64 -5.16 -8.63
C PRO A 51 -5.59 -6.67 -8.36
N CYS A 52 -5.86 -7.11 -7.13
CA CYS A 52 -5.58 -8.48 -6.71
C CYS A 52 -6.71 -9.47 -7.07
N PRO A 53 -6.39 -10.76 -7.25
CA PRO A 53 -7.34 -11.76 -7.76
C PRO A 53 -8.61 -11.94 -6.93
N TRP A 54 -8.57 -11.67 -5.62
CA TRP A 54 -9.71 -11.89 -4.72
C TRP A 54 -10.54 -10.64 -4.45
N PHE A 55 -10.23 -9.50 -5.08
CA PHE A 55 -11.04 -8.28 -4.99
C PHE A 55 -12.55 -8.50 -5.27
N PRO A 56 -12.99 -9.28 -6.28
CA PRO A 56 -14.41 -9.52 -6.50
C PRO A 56 -15.14 -10.13 -5.30
N ALA A 57 -14.46 -10.99 -4.54
CA ALA A 57 -15.03 -11.59 -3.34
C ALA A 57 -15.09 -10.58 -2.18
N VAL A 58 -14.13 -9.65 -2.09
CA VAL A 58 -14.21 -8.51 -1.14
C VAL A 58 -15.42 -7.63 -1.45
N VAL A 59 -15.71 -7.36 -2.73
CA VAL A 59 -16.91 -6.61 -3.14
C VAL A 59 -18.20 -7.33 -2.72
N ALA A 60 -18.25 -8.65 -2.87
CA ALA A 60 -19.40 -9.44 -2.42
C ALA A 60 -19.56 -9.37 -0.88
N PHE A 61 -18.46 -9.49 -0.14
CA PHE A 61 -18.45 -9.32 1.31
C PHE A 61 -18.92 -7.93 1.73
N ALA A 62 -18.43 -6.86 1.10
CA ALA A 62 -18.81 -5.48 1.40
C ALA A 62 -20.32 -5.23 1.19
N ARG A 63 -20.91 -5.81 0.12
CA ARG A 63 -22.35 -5.71 -0.14
C ARG A 63 -23.18 -6.43 0.90
N ALA A 64 -22.70 -7.56 1.41
CA ALA A 64 -23.37 -8.32 2.46
C ALA A 64 -23.20 -7.68 3.85
N ASN A 65 -22.14 -6.88 4.05
CA ASN A 65 -21.77 -6.27 5.33
C ASN A 65 -21.64 -4.75 5.20
N PRO A 66 -22.74 -4.01 4.98
CA PRO A 66 -22.69 -2.56 4.72
C PRO A 66 -22.19 -1.71 5.90
N SER A 67 -22.08 -2.29 7.10
CA SER A 67 -21.50 -1.63 8.27
C SER A 67 -19.98 -1.77 8.37
N ALA A 68 -19.35 -2.64 7.58
CA ALA A 68 -17.90 -2.78 7.56
C ALA A 68 -17.26 -1.57 6.86
N ASP A 69 -16.31 -0.92 7.54
CA ASP A 69 -15.53 0.18 6.97
C ASP A 69 -14.39 -0.38 6.10
N ILE A 70 -14.60 -0.38 4.78
CA ILE A 70 -13.68 -0.96 3.79
C ILE A 70 -13.18 0.13 2.85
N GLY A 71 -11.93 0.52 3.00
CA GLY A 71 -11.20 1.45 2.15
C GLY A 71 -10.52 0.78 0.94
N VAL A 72 -9.83 1.59 0.15
CA VAL A 72 -9.00 1.14 -0.97
C VAL A 72 -7.53 1.25 -0.59
N HIS A 73 -6.81 0.12 -0.68
CA HIS A 73 -5.36 0.07 -0.49
C HIS A 73 -4.68 0.35 -1.84
N THR A 74 -4.18 1.57 -2.01
CA THR A 74 -3.52 1.99 -3.27
C THR A 74 -2.32 1.11 -3.56
N THR A 75 -2.43 0.30 -4.61
CA THR A 75 -1.49 -0.78 -4.93
C THR A 75 -0.79 -0.47 -6.25
N ILE A 76 0.51 -0.17 -6.21
CA ILE A 76 1.35 0.13 -7.39
C ILE A 76 2.68 -0.67 -7.41
N THR A 77 2.80 -1.66 -6.54
CA THR A 77 3.91 -2.62 -6.46
C THR A 77 3.36 -4.04 -6.46
N SER A 78 4.16 -5.02 -6.88
CA SER A 78 3.84 -6.46 -6.81
C SER A 78 5.10 -7.29 -6.56
N GLU A 79 5.35 -7.55 -5.29
CA GLU A 79 6.63 -8.00 -4.72
C GLU A 79 6.91 -9.49 -4.90
N TYR A 80 5.88 -10.34 -4.90
CA TYR A 80 6.06 -11.80 -4.90
C TYR A 80 6.54 -12.35 -6.23
N GLU A 81 7.37 -13.39 -6.18
CA GLU A 81 7.98 -13.99 -7.37
C GLU A 81 6.95 -14.49 -8.39
N LEU A 82 6.01 -15.32 -7.92
CA LEU A 82 5.08 -16.08 -8.76
C LEU A 82 3.61 -15.66 -8.62
N TYR A 83 3.28 -14.80 -7.65
CA TYR A 83 1.91 -14.36 -7.38
C TYR A 83 1.81 -12.85 -7.57
N ARG A 84 1.52 -12.45 -8.81
CA ARG A 84 1.70 -11.06 -9.24
C ARG A 84 0.42 -10.43 -9.77
N TRP A 85 0.30 -9.13 -9.59
CA TRP A 85 -0.81 -8.31 -10.06
C TRP A 85 -0.29 -7.08 -10.83
N GLY A 86 -1.16 -6.47 -11.61
CA GLY A 86 -0.85 -5.31 -12.44
C GLY A 86 -2.03 -4.35 -12.49
N PRO A 87 -1.95 -3.27 -13.28
CA PRO A 87 -3.01 -2.28 -13.37
C PRO A 87 -4.37 -2.88 -13.71
N VAL A 88 -5.43 -2.31 -13.12
CA VAL A 88 -6.83 -2.59 -13.51
C VAL A 88 -7.13 -1.99 -14.90
N GLY A 89 -6.44 -0.90 -15.24
CA GLY A 89 -6.55 -0.21 -16.52
C GLY A 89 -5.59 -0.74 -17.59
N PRO A 90 -5.37 0.03 -18.67
CA PRO A 90 -4.44 -0.35 -19.74
C PRO A 90 -3.03 -0.65 -19.23
N ARG A 91 -2.41 -1.69 -19.80
CA ARG A 91 -1.03 -2.07 -19.53
C ARG A 91 -0.09 -1.42 -20.55
N ASP A 92 0.06 -0.10 -20.44
CA ASP A 92 0.98 0.67 -21.28
C ASP A 92 2.41 0.58 -20.73
N PRO A 93 3.38 -0.01 -21.45
CA PRO A 93 4.79 -0.02 -21.03
C PRO A 93 5.39 1.38 -20.88
N ALA A 94 4.84 2.39 -21.59
CA ALA A 94 5.30 3.78 -21.48
C ALA A 94 4.83 4.47 -20.18
N SER A 95 3.92 3.85 -19.40
CA SER A 95 3.45 4.40 -18.13
C SER A 95 4.51 4.46 -17.03
N GLY A 96 5.58 3.66 -17.15
CA GLY A 96 6.59 3.49 -16.09
C GLY A 96 6.12 2.67 -14.90
N LEU A 97 4.86 2.22 -14.86
CA LEU A 97 4.31 1.42 -13.75
C LEU A 97 4.61 -0.08 -13.88
N LEU A 98 5.00 -0.53 -15.06
CA LEU A 98 5.17 -1.93 -15.37
C LEU A 98 6.65 -2.33 -15.37
N ASP A 99 6.92 -3.54 -14.89
CA ASP A 99 8.21 -4.19 -15.07
C ASP A 99 8.28 -4.96 -16.41
N ALA A 100 9.41 -5.64 -16.64
CA ALA A 100 9.66 -6.39 -17.87
C ALA A 100 8.67 -7.55 -18.11
N ASP A 101 8.05 -8.07 -17.06
CA ASP A 101 7.05 -9.14 -17.12
C ASP A 101 5.62 -8.60 -17.30
N GLY A 102 5.46 -7.27 -17.34
CA GLY A 102 4.17 -6.60 -17.52
C GLY A 102 3.31 -6.53 -16.25
N TYR A 103 3.90 -6.72 -15.07
CA TYR A 103 3.26 -6.54 -13.76
C TYR A 103 3.71 -5.23 -13.11
N PHE A 104 3.12 -4.85 -11.97
CA PHE A 104 3.73 -3.79 -11.19
C PHE A 104 5.14 -4.17 -10.73
N HIS A 105 6.01 -3.17 -10.58
CA HIS A 105 7.37 -3.36 -10.09
C HIS A 105 7.41 -4.07 -8.74
N ARG A 106 8.44 -4.89 -8.54
CA ARG A 106 8.63 -5.69 -7.32
C ARG A 106 9.00 -4.87 -6.09
N SER A 107 9.47 -3.64 -6.29
CA SER A 107 9.94 -2.77 -5.22
C SER A 107 9.59 -1.33 -5.51
N VAL A 108 9.55 -0.53 -4.44
CA VAL A 108 9.38 0.93 -4.52
C VAL A 108 10.44 1.55 -5.43
N ALA A 109 11.68 1.05 -5.38
CA ALA A 109 12.77 1.56 -6.21
C ALA A 109 12.53 1.35 -7.72
N GLY A 110 11.77 0.32 -8.13
CA GLY A 110 11.39 0.11 -9.53
C GLY A 110 10.31 1.09 -10.01
N VAL A 111 9.42 1.52 -9.11
CA VAL A 111 8.37 2.51 -9.42
C VAL A 111 8.91 3.93 -9.42
N MET A 112 9.82 4.23 -8.50
CA MET A 112 10.35 5.58 -8.34
C MET A 112 11.25 5.94 -9.54
N PRO A 113 11.16 7.18 -10.06
CA PRO A 113 12.16 7.66 -11.00
C PRO A 113 13.54 7.59 -10.33
N PRO A 114 14.63 7.43 -11.10
CA PRO A 114 15.97 7.50 -10.54
C PRO A 114 16.08 8.79 -9.74
N ALA A 115 16.51 8.66 -8.47
CA ALA A 115 16.76 9.82 -7.65
C ALA A 115 17.68 10.76 -8.44
N PRO A 116 17.39 12.08 -8.48
CA PRO A 116 18.36 13.01 -9.04
C PRO A 116 19.70 12.74 -8.35
N GLU A 117 20.79 12.65 -9.12
CA GLU A 117 22.13 12.44 -8.57
C GLU A 117 22.24 13.31 -7.32
N ALA A 118 22.31 12.68 -6.14
CA ALA A 118 22.62 13.42 -4.95
C ALA A 118 23.95 14.10 -5.26
N VAL A 119 23.96 15.44 -5.32
CA VAL A 119 25.19 16.21 -5.36
C VAL A 119 25.94 15.80 -4.11
N GLY A 120 26.81 14.80 -4.25
CA GLY A 120 27.62 14.31 -3.16
C GLY A 120 28.41 15.51 -2.64
N PRO A 121 28.75 15.55 -1.33
CA PRO A 121 29.66 16.57 -0.84
C PRO A 121 30.90 16.48 -1.72
N GLY A 122 31.18 17.59 -2.42
CA GLY A 122 32.08 17.59 -3.58
C GLY A 122 33.31 16.75 -3.31
N ARG A 123 33.56 15.75 -4.18
CA ARG A 123 34.85 15.08 -4.22
C ARG A 123 35.88 16.14 -4.62
N ALA A 124 36.38 16.86 -3.64
CA ALA A 124 37.56 17.70 -3.76
C ALA A 124 38.68 16.78 -4.23
N ARG A 125 39.00 16.92 -5.52
CA ARG A 125 40.06 16.22 -6.21
C ARG A 125 41.38 16.61 -5.53
N ARG A 126 41.78 15.90 -4.48
CA ARG A 126 43.14 16.02 -3.92
C ARG A 126 44.10 15.52 -4.99
N ARG A 127 44.65 16.45 -5.77
CA ARG A 127 45.88 16.22 -6.54
C ARG A 127 46.96 15.86 -5.52
N ARG A 128 47.27 14.56 -5.37
CA ARG A 128 48.54 14.14 -4.80
C ARG A 128 49.58 14.37 -5.90
N GLY A 129 50.42 15.37 -5.71
CA GLY A 129 51.64 15.50 -6.49
C GLY A 129 52.50 14.26 -6.27
N ALA A 130 52.95 13.65 -7.37
CA ALA A 130 54.08 12.75 -7.37
C ALA A 130 55.22 13.53 -8.04
N VAL A 131 56.21 13.85 -7.23
CA VAL A 131 57.56 14.21 -7.65
C VAL A 131 58.16 12.99 -8.35
N ARG A 132 58.55 13.16 -9.61
CA ARG A 132 59.81 12.71 -10.22
C ARG A 132 59.89 13.29 -11.62
#